data_AF-A0A534U8L7-F1
#
_entry.id   AF-A0A534U8L7-F1
#
_cell.length_a   1.000
_cell.length_b   1.000
_cell.length_c   1.000
_cell.angle_alpha   90.00
_cell.angle_beta   90.00
_cell.angle_gamma   90.00
#
_symmetry.space_group_name_H-M   'P 1'
#
loop_
_entity.id
_entity.type
_entity.pdbx_description
1 polymer ?
#
loop_
_entity_poly.entity_id
_entity_poly.type
_entity_poly.pdbx_seq_one_letter_code
_entity_poly.pdbx_strand_id
1 'polypeptide(L)'
;MLYLPNYAGAFRCIGQALQTHEIEVFELSSFANEFRVVAGDPNPPYTALIKLNFSVQNIEILDREGQARRGQSTTDVRFDSVPEVLRAVGEYLDHKRGYLRRVNNSSSSEAAVEIQYQTRAGDVQTENLTLNFIRETCVHMYKRRTRISNPINILARRR
;
A
#
# COMPACT_ATOMS: atom_id res chain seq x y z
N MET A 1 1.13 21.66 -0.50
CA MET A 1 1.75 20.56 0.26
C MET A 1 0.63 19.60 0.62
N LEU A 2 0.64 18.39 0.07
CA LEU A 2 -0.40 17.38 0.32
C LEU A 2 -0.31 16.92 1.79
N TYR A 3 -1.37 17.11 2.58
CA TYR A 3 -1.54 16.38 3.83
C TYR A 3 -2.08 14.99 3.48
N LEU A 4 -1.20 14.15 2.92
CA LEU A 4 -1.48 12.73 2.80
C LEU A 4 -1.33 12.11 4.20
N PRO A 5 -2.33 11.37 4.72
CA PRO A 5 -2.01 10.32 5.67
C PRO A 5 -0.98 9.43 4.95
N ASN A 6 0.15 9.15 5.59
CA ASN A 6 1.34 8.47 5.04
C ASN A 6 1.08 7.41 3.94
N TYR A 7 2.06 7.16 3.06
CA TYR A 7 1.87 6.25 1.93
C TYR A 7 1.37 4.87 2.38
N ALA A 8 1.84 4.35 3.52
CA ALA A 8 1.36 3.08 4.07
C ALA A 8 -0.17 3.05 4.32
N GLY A 9 -0.74 4.15 4.82
CA GLY A 9 -2.17 4.31 5.04
C GLY A 9 -2.93 4.43 3.72
N ALA A 10 -2.49 5.35 2.86
CA ALA A 10 -3.12 5.62 1.58
C ALA A 10 -3.14 4.38 0.67
N PHE A 11 -2.00 3.69 0.54
CA PHE A 11 -1.87 2.53 -0.33
C PHE A 11 -2.63 1.32 0.19
N ARG A 12 -2.77 1.17 1.51
CA ARG A 12 -3.68 0.17 2.07
C ARG A 12 -5.12 0.43 1.65
N CYS A 13 -5.60 1.68 1.70
CA CYS A 13 -6.97 2.02 1.28
C CYS A 13 -7.18 1.76 -0.22
N ILE A 14 -6.22 2.17 -1.05
CA ILE A 14 -6.25 1.89 -2.49
C ILE A 14 -6.28 0.37 -2.72
N GLY A 15 -5.40 -0.39 -2.07
CA GLY A 15 -5.36 -1.84 -2.24
C GLY A 15 -6.63 -2.55 -1.80
N GLN A 16 -7.33 -2.05 -0.77
CA GLN A 16 -8.66 -2.57 -0.40
C GLN A 16 -9.70 -2.33 -1.49
N ALA A 17 -9.69 -1.15 -2.11
CA ALA A 17 -10.57 -0.85 -3.23
C ALA A 17 -10.26 -1.75 -4.44
N LEU A 18 -8.98 -1.91 -4.79
CA LEU A 18 -8.56 -2.80 -5.88
C LEU A 18 -8.99 -4.25 -5.62
N GLN A 19 -8.77 -4.76 -4.40
CA GLN A 19 -9.20 -6.11 -4.03
C GLN A 19 -10.72 -6.30 -4.12
N THR A 20 -11.50 -5.28 -3.78
CA THR A 20 -12.98 -5.33 -3.90
C THR A 20 -13.42 -5.42 -5.37
N HIS A 21 -12.63 -4.87 -6.29
CA HIS A 21 -12.85 -4.95 -7.74
C HIS A 21 -12.12 -6.13 -8.40
N GLU A 22 -11.57 -7.06 -7.62
CA GLU A 22 -10.82 -8.22 -8.12
C GLU A 22 -9.60 -7.84 -9.00
N ILE A 23 -9.02 -6.68 -8.74
CA ILE A 23 -7.83 -6.18 -9.46
C ILE A 23 -6.58 -6.63 -8.72
N GLU A 24 -5.85 -7.58 -9.31
CA GLU A 24 -4.56 -8.06 -8.79
C GLU A 24 -3.36 -7.48 -9.54
N VAL A 25 -3.51 -7.20 -10.84
CA VAL A 25 -2.44 -6.69 -11.70
C VAL A 25 -2.74 -5.25 -12.10
N PHE A 26 -1.83 -4.34 -11.76
CA PHE A 26 -2.04 -2.91 -11.95
C PHE A 26 -0.73 -2.11 -12.03
N GLU A 27 -0.88 -0.90 -12.54
CA GLU A 27 0.07 0.18 -12.39
C GLU A 27 -0.56 1.29 -11.56
N LEU A 28 0.12 1.71 -10.49
CA LEU A 28 -0.26 2.83 -9.64
C LEU A 28 0.75 3.95 -9.82
N SER A 29 0.29 5.15 -10.14
CA SER A 29 1.14 6.34 -10.29
C SER A 29 0.62 7.50 -9.44
N SER A 30 1.52 8.41 -9.07
CA SER A 30 1.13 9.68 -8.46
C SER A 30 1.03 10.74 -9.55
N PHE A 31 -0.04 11.53 -9.51
CA PHE A 31 -0.22 12.66 -10.42
C PHE A 31 -0.82 13.84 -9.67
N ALA A 32 -0.04 14.92 -9.53
CA ALA A 32 -0.44 16.10 -8.77
C ALA A 32 -0.97 15.73 -7.36
N ASN A 33 -2.29 15.84 -7.16
CA ASN A 33 -2.96 15.63 -5.87
C ASN A 33 -3.79 14.33 -5.80
N GLU A 34 -3.54 13.40 -6.70
CA GLU A 34 -4.26 12.12 -6.75
C GLU A 34 -3.32 10.95 -7.09
N PHE A 35 -3.82 9.75 -6.81
CA PHE A 35 -3.24 8.53 -7.30
C PHE A 35 -4.09 7.99 -8.45
N ARG A 36 -3.43 7.50 -9.49
CA ARG A 36 -4.08 6.91 -10.65
C ARG A 36 -3.67 5.47 -10.78
N VAL A 37 -4.65 4.59 -10.89
CA VAL A 37 -4.46 3.17 -11.16
C VAL A 37 -4.92 2.87 -12.57
N VAL A 38 -4.07 2.16 -13.32
CA VAL A 38 -4.42 1.53 -14.59
C VAL A 38 -4.34 0.03 -14.39
N ALA A 39 -5.39 -0.69 -14.78
CA ALA A 39 -5.46 -2.14 -14.67
C ALA A 39 -6.18 -2.74 -15.88
N GLY A 40 -6.02 -4.04 -16.10
CA GLY A 40 -6.86 -4.78 -17.04
C GLY A 40 -8.31 -4.77 -16.58
N ASP A 41 -9.25 -4.64 -17.52
CA ASP A 41 -10.67 -4.77 -17.22
C ASP A 41 -10.97 -6.21 -16.78
N PRO A 42 -11.47 -6.44 -15.56
CA PRO A 42 -11.83 -7.77 -15.10
C PRO A 42 -13.11 -8.30 -15.78
N ASN A 43 -13.78 -7.51 -16.63
CA ASN A 43 -14.96 -7.95 -17.36
C ASN A 43 -14.62 -8.42 -18.78
N PRO A 44 -15.31 -9.45 -19.31
CA PRO A 44 -15.22 -9.81 -20.72
C PRO A 44 -15.48 -8.59 -21.61
N PRO A 45 -14.67 -8.37 -22.67
CA PRO A 45 -13.76 -9.32 -23.30
C PRO A 45 -12.30 -9.33 -22.76
N TYR A 46 -12.01 -8.77 -21.59
CA TYR A 46 -10.66 -8.76 -20.95
C TYR A 46 -9.55 -8.07 -21.75
N THR A 47 -9.90 -7.28 -22.76
CA THR A 47 -8.95 -6.57 -23.64
C THR A 47 -8.87 -5.07 -23.33
N ALA A 48 -9.80 -4.56 -22.55
CA ALA A 48 -9.84 -3.16 -22.16
C ALA A 48 -8.94 -2.89 -20.95
N LEU A 49 -8.54 -1.63 -20.80
CA LEU A 49 -7.91 -1.11 -19.59
C LEU A 49 -8.92 -0.22 -18.85
N ILE A 50 -9.02 -0.40 -17.54
CA ILE A 50 -9.77 0.48 -16.65
C ILE A 50 -8.83 1.47 -15.97
N LYS A 51 -9.37 2.65 -15.65
CA LYS A 51 -8.67 3.71 -14.94
C LYS A 51 -9.44 4.08 -13.69
N LEU A 52 -8.78 3.99 -12.54
CA LEU A 52 -9.33 4.38 -11.24
C LEU A 52 -8.52 5.54 -10.68
N ASN A 53 -9.22 6.57 -10.21
CA ASN A 53 -8.60 7.77 -9.64
C ASN A 53 -8.94 7.87 -8.15
N PHE A 54 -7.92 8.08 -7.34
CA PHE A 54 -8.03 8.20 -5.89
C PHE A 54 -7.49 9.56 -5.45
N SER A 55 -8.39 10.52 -5.28
CA SER A 55 -8.06 11.78 -4.63
C SER A 55 -7.72 11.57 -3.15
N VAL A 56 -7.02 12.52 -2.54
CA VAL A 56 -6.74 12.48 -1.09
C VAL A 56 -8.04 12.40 -0.28
N GLN A 57 -9.07 13.15 -0.68
CA GLN A 57 -10.37 13.15 -0.01
C GLN A 57 -11.04 11.77 -0.09
N ASN A 58 -10.99 11.13 -1.26
CA ASN A 58 -11.54 9.79 -1.43
C ASN A 58 -10.80 8.78 -0.54
N ILE A 59 -9.48 8.90 -0.42
CA ILE A 59 -8.65 8.03 0.42
C ILE A 59 -8.97 8.22 1.91
N GLU A 60 -9.20 9.46 2.36
CA GLU A 60 -9.62 9.73 3.73
C GLU A 60 -10.99 9.11 4.04
N ILE A 61 -11.94 9.20 3.11
CA ILE A 61 -13.26 8.59 3.26
C ILE A 61 -13.11 7.06 3.36
N LEU A 62 -12.36 6.45 2.44
CA LEU A 62 -12.07 5.01 2.46
C LEU A 62 -11.38 4.58 3.76
N ASP A 63 -10.46 5.39 4.30
CA ASP A 63 -9.83 5.07 5.57
C ASP A 63 -10.83 5.09 6.72
N ARG A 64 -11.66 6.14 6.82
CA ARG A 64 -12.70 6.26 7.86
C ARG A 64 -13.69 5.09 7.80
N GLU A 65 -14.17 4.74 6.60
CA GLU A 65 -15.04 3.58 6.41
C GLU A 65 -14.35 2.27 6.81
N GLY A 66 -13.08 2.11 6.41
CA GLY A 66 -12.27 0.96 6.82
C GLY A 66 -12.04 0.91 8.33
N GLN A 67 -11.89 2.06 9.01
CA GLN A 67 -11.77 2.14 10.48
C GLN A 67 -13.08 1.67 11.15
N ALA A 68 -14.24 2.09 10.64
CA ALA A 68 -15.53 1.67 11.16
C ALA A 68 -15.77 0.15 11.04
N ARG A 69 -15.31 -0.47 9.94
CA ARG A 69 -15.46 -1.92 9.71
C ARG A 69 -14.48 -2.79 10.52
N ARG A 70 -13.34 -2.24 10.94
CA ARG A 70 -12.24 -2.96 11.62
C ARG A 70 -12.59 -3.53 13.01
N GLY A 71 -13.74 -3.18 13.58
CA GLY A 71 -14.25 -3.78 14.82
C GLY A 71 -14.95 -5.12 14.66
N GLN A 72 -15.14 -5.62 13.43
CA GLN A 72 -16.04 -6.76 13.16
C GLN A 72 -15.37 -8.01 12.59
N SER A 73 -14.08 -7.98 12.23
CA SER A 73 -13.40 -9.14 11.64
C SER A 73 -12.08 -9.49 12.32
N THR A 74 -12.02 -10.70 12.89
CA THR A 74 -10.80 -11.37 13.37
C THR A 74 -10.20 -12.23 12.25
N THR A 75 -10.09 -11.68 11.04
CA THR A 75 -9.59 -12.45 9.90
C THR A 75 -8.07 -12.55 9.97
N ASP A 76 -7.54 -13.75 9.74
CA ASP A 76 -6.11 -14.00 9.56
C ASP A 76 -5.53 -13.05 8.50
N VAL A 77 -4.43 -12.37 8.85
CA VAL A 77 -3.80 -11.41 7.95
C VAL A 77 -3.11 -12.17 6.82
N ARG A 78 -3.65 -12.06 5.60
CA ARG A 78 -3.03 -12.54 4.37
C ARG A 78 -1.97 -11.54 3.90
N PHE A 79 -0.72 -11.79 4.27
CA PHE A 79 0.42 -10.91 3.96
C PHE A 79 0.76 -10.82 2.46
N ASP A 80 0.21 -11.71 1.65
CA ASP A 80 0.32 -11.72 0.19
C ASP A 80 -0.84 -11.00 -0.52
N SER A 81 -1.82 -10.49 0.22
CA SER A 81 -2.97 -9.78 -0.36
C SER A 81 -2.58 -8.40 -0.90
N VAL A 82 -3.26 -7.95 -1.97
CA VAL A 82 -3.04 -6.63 -2.60
C VAL A 82 -2.99 -5.47 -1.59
N PRO A 83 -3.90 -5.37 -0.59
CA PRO A 83 -3.82 -4.31 0.42
C PRO A 83 -2.55 -4.35 1.27
N GLU A 84 -2.08 -5.54 1.64
CA GLU A 84 -0.89 -5.70 2.49
C GLU A 84 0.40 -5.48 1.70
N VAL A 85 0.45 -5.95 0.45
CA VAL A 85 1.56 -5.66 -0.49
C VAL A 85 1.68 -4.15 -0.69
N LEU A 86 0.59 -3.47 -1.05
CA LEU A 86 0.58 -2.03 -1.26
C LEU A 86 0.89 -1.24 0.02
N ARG A 87 0.40 -1.70 1.17
CA ARG A 87 0.76 -1.12 2.48
C ARG A 87 2.27 -1.22 2.74
N ALA A 88 2.90 -2.35 2.45
CA ALA A 88 4.34 -2.55 2.60
C ALA A 88 5.16 -1.65 1.67
N VAL A 89 4.72 -1.51 0.42
CA VAL A 89 5.30 -0.53 -0.53
C VAL A 89 5.19 0.89 0.02
N GLY A 90 4.03 1.25 0.58
CA GLY A 90 3.82 2.56 1.17
C GLY A 90 4.73 2.82 2.37
N GLU A 91 4.84 1.85 3.29
CA GLU A 91 5.76 1.91 4.45
C GLU A 91 7.21 2.09 3.98
N TYR A 92 7.61 1.40 2.91
CA TYR A 92 8.95 1.55 2.34
C TYR A 92 9.22 2.97 1.84
N LEU A 93 8.28 3.56 1.09
CA LEU A 93 8.39 4.93 0.58
C LEU A 93 8.41 5.96 1.72
N ASP A 94 7.59 5.76 2.75
CA ASP A 94 7.57 6.60 3.95
C ASP A 94 8.94 6.58 4.66
N HIS A 95 9.57 5.40 4.80
CA HIS A 95 10.91 5.25 5.39
C HIS A 95 11.99 5.94 4.54
N LYS A 96 11.92 5.79 3.22
CA LYS A 96 12.84 6.46 2.28
C LYS A 96 12.60 7.97 2.18
N ARG A 97 11.46 8.45 2.67
CA ARG A 97 11.01 9.85 2.50
C ARG A 97 11.00 10.25 1.02
N GLY A 98 10.69 9.29 0.16
CA GLY A 98 10.64 9.45 -1.29
C GLY A 98 9.24 9.83 -1.77
N TYR A 99 9.16 10.50 -2.91
CA TYR A 99 7.91 10.82 -3.58
C TYR A 99 7.61 9.76 -4.63
N LEU A 100 6.48 9.06 -4.51
CA LEU A 100 6.09 8.04 -5.48
C LEU A 100 6.05 8.63 -6.89
N ARG A 101 6.57 7.90 -7.88
CA ARG A 101 6.29 8.14 -9.31
C ARG A 101 5.42 7.02 -9.87
N ARG A 102 5.80 5.76 -9.64
CA ARG A 102 5.12 4.58 -10.19
C ARG A 102 5.32 3.35 -9.30
N VAL A 103 4.31 2.50 -9.22
CA VAL A 103 4.33 1.14 -8.68
C VAL A 103 3.76 0.25 -9.77
N ASN A 104 4.42 -0.85 -10.08
CA ASN A 104 3.97 -1.79 -11.09
C ASN A 104 4.19 -3.22 -10.61
N ASN A 105 3.16 -4.06 -10.66
CA ASN A 105 3.26 -5.49 -10.35
C ASN A 105 2.91 -6.39 -11.55
N SER A 106 2.79 -5.81 -12.75
CA SER A 106 2.56 -6.54 -14.00
C SER A 106 3.84 -7.07 -14.66
N SER A 107 5.01 -6.79 -14.08
CA SER A 107 6.29 -7.22 -14.64
C SER A 107 6.46 -8.73 -14.51
N SER A 108 6.91 -9.39 -15.59
CA SER A 108 7.18 -10.84 -15.65
C SER A 108 8.45 -11.29 -14.91
N SER A 109 9.06 -10.41 -14.13
CA SER A 109 10.24 -10.72 -13.31
C SER A 109 9.87 -11.48 -12.02
N GLU A 110 10.87 -12.11 -11.38
CA GLU A 110 10.74 -12.68 -10.02
C GLU A 110 10.42 -11.63 -8.92
N ALA A 111 10.45 -10.33 -9.26
CA ALA A 111 10.07 -9.26 -8.36
C ALA A 111 8.55 -9.22 -8.14
N ALA A 112 8.13 -9.00 -6.89
CA ALA A 112 6.72 -8.84 -6.57
C ALA A 112 6.16 -7.51 -7.08
N VAL A 113 6.99 -6.46 -6.98
CA VAL A 113 6.60 -5.09 -7.30
C VAL A 113 7.84 -4.30 -7.74
N GLU A 114 7.77 -3.66 -8.90
CA GLU A 114 8.69 -2.59 -9.29
C GLU A 114 8.17 -1.25 -8.75
N ILE A 115 9.06 -0.46 -8.17
CA ILE A 115 8.74 0.88 -7.70
C ILE A 115 9.69 1.90 -8.34
N GLN A 116 9.13 3.04 -8.70
CA GLN A 116 9.88 4.23 -9.09
C GLN A 116 9.49 5.38 -8.17
N TYR A 117 10.49 6.06 -7.61
CA TYR A 117 10.28 7.19 -6.72
C TYR A 117 11.37 8.24 -6.89
N GLN A 118 11.05 9.47 -6.50
CA GLN A 118 11.98 10.58 -6.49
C GLN A 118 12.48 10.82 -5.06
N THR A 119 13.79 10.91 -4.86
CA THR A 119 14.37 11.26 -3.57
C THR A 119 14.16 12.74 -3.27
N ARG A 120 14.42 13.17 -2.04
CA ARG A 120 14.40 14.60 -1.68
C ARG A 120 15.44 15.43 -2.44
N ALA A 121 16.54 14.81 -2.87
CA ALA A 121 17.56 15.46 -3.68
C ALA A 121 17.12 15.64 -5.16
N GLY A 122 16.00 15.03 -5.54
CA GLY A 122 15.46 15.10 -6.89
C GLY A 122 15.81 13.91 -7.77
N ASP A 123 16.67 13.00 -7.31
CA ASP A 123 17.09 11.81 -8.05
C ASP A 123 15.93 10.83 -8.22
N VAL A 124 15.80 10.24 -9.40
CA VAL A 124 14.82 9.19 -9.67
C VAL A 124 15.48 7.83 -9.45
N GLN A 125 14.87 7.02 -8.59
CA GLN A 125 15.28 5.66 -8.27
C GLN A 125 14.24 4.67 -8.78
N THR A 126 14.70 3.56 -9.35
CA THR A 126 13.87 2.41 -9.71
C THR A 126 14.38 1.20 -8.93
N GLU A 127 13.50 0.53 -8.21
CA GLU A 127 13.85 -0.63 -7.37
C GLU A 127 12.83 -1.75 -7.52
N ASN A 128 13.30 -2.99 -7.44
CA ASN A 128 12.47 -4.19 -7.47
C ASN A 128 12.35 -4.76 -6.05
N LEU A 129 11.12 -4.75 -5.51
CA LEU A 129 10.82 -5.33 -4.21
C LEU A 129 10.44 -6.80 -4.36
N THR A 130 11.14 -7.66 -3.63
CA THR A 130 10.88 -9.11 -3.63
C THR A 130 9.71 -9.48 -2.73
N LEU A 131 9.09 -10.63 -2.97
CA LEU A 131 8.03 -11.16 -2.09
C LEU A 131 8.52 -11.33 -0.65
N ASN A 132 9.79 -11.72 -0.45
CA ASN A 132 10.34 -11.88 0.89
C ASN A 132 10.43 -10.55 1.64
N PHE A 133 10.91 -9.49 0.96
CA PHE A 133 10.96 -8.15 1.53
C PHE A 133 9.57 -7.64 1.94
N ILE A 134 8.56 -7.85 1.09
CA ILE A 134 7.18 -7.47 1.38
C ILE A 134 6.67 -8.22 2.62
N ARG A 135 6.84 -9.55 2.67
CA ARG A 135 6.43 -10.37 3.81
C ARG A 135 7.09 -9.94 5.11
N GLU A 136 8.41 -9.74 5.11
CA GLU A 136 9.14 -9.25 6.29
C GLU A 136 8.60 -7.91 6.77
N THR A 137 8.36 -6.99 5.84
CA THR A 137 7.82 -5.66 6.12
C THR A 137 6.42 -5.74 6.75
N CYS A 138 5.53 -6.58 6.21
CA CYS A 138 4.22 -6.83 6.81
C CYS A 138 4.31 -7.41 8.23
N VAL A 139 5.18 -8.41 8.45
CA VAL A 139 5.41 -9.02 9.77
C VAL A 139 5.94 -7.97 10.76
N HIS A 140 6.86 -7.12 10.34
CA HIS A 140 7.37 -6.02 11.17
C HIS A 140 6.27 -5.04 11.56
N MET A 141 5.42 -4.62 10.62
CA MET A 141 4.27 -3.77 10.91
C MET A 141 3.29 -4.42 11.89
N TYR A 142 2.97 -5.69 11.70
CA TYR A 142 2.09 -6.43 12.60
C TYR A 142 2.67 -6.51 14.03
N LYS A 143 3.96 -6.85 14.17
CA LYS A 143 4.66 -6.87 15.46
C LYS A 143 4.72 -5.50 16.14
N ARG A 144 4.90 -4.40 15.37
CA ARG A 144 4.84 -3.04 15.92
C ARG A 144 3.44 -2.75 16.48
N ARG A 145 2.39 -3.13 15.75
CA ARG A 145 1.00 -2.94 16.19
C ARG A 145 0.67 -3.74 17.45
N THR A 146 1.06 -5.02 17.54
CA THR A 146 0.79 -5.85 18.72
C THR A 146 1.55 -5.41 19.97
N ARG A 147 2.75 -4.83 19.81
CA ARG A 147 3.48 -4.19 20.92
C ARG A 147 2.79 -2.93 21.39
N ILE A 148 2.29 -2.09 20.48
CA ILE A 148 1.56 -0.87 20.81
C ILE A 148 0.20 -1.20 21.47
N SER A 149 -0.46 -2.28 21.07
CA SER A 149 -1.73 -2.73 21.67
C SER A 149 -1.57 -3.47 23.00
N ASN A 150 -0.35 -3.87 23.39
CA ASN A 150 -0.04 -4.48 24.69
C ASN A 150 0.78 -3.52 25.58
N PRO A 151 0.14 -2.53 26.25
CA PRO A 151 0.84 -1.56 27.09
C PRO A 151 1.51 -2.17 28.35
N ILE A 152 1.19 -3.42 28.72
CA ILE A 152 1.67 -4.06 29.97
C ILE A 152 3.20 -4.32 29.95
N ASN A 153 3.83 -4.48 28.78
CA ASN A 153 5.28 -4.73 28.71
C ASN A 153 6.17 -3.47 28.81
N ILE A 154 5.59 -2.27 28.76
CA ILE A 154 6.37 -1.02 28.85
C ILE A 154 6.74 -0.70 30.31
N LEU A 155 5.97 -1.18 31.28
CA LEU A 155 6.22 -0.97 32.71
C LEU A 155 7.13 -2.04 33.36
N ALA A 156 7.35 -3.18 32.69
CA ALA A 156 8.16 -4.28 33.24
C ALA A 156 9.68 -4.15 33.02
N ARG A 157 10.16 -3.08 32.36
CA ARG A 157 11.59 -2.82 32.12
C ARG A 157 12.23 -1.76 33.03
N ARG A 158 11.52 -1.32 34.08
CA ARG A 158 12.11 -0.52 35.17
C ARG A 158 12.02 -1.30 36.48
N ARG A 159 12.95 -2.23 36.67
CA ARG A 159 13.44 -2.64 37.99
C ARG A 159 14.88 -3.12 37.84
#